data_AF-A0A251THM1-F1
#
_entry.id   AF-A0A251THM1-F1
#
_cell.length_a   1.000
_cell.length_b   1.000
_cell.length_c   1.000
_cell.angle_alpha   90.00
_cell.angle_beta   90.00
_cell.angle_gamma   90.00
#
_symmetry.space_group_name_H-M   'P 1'
#
loop_
_entity.id
_entity.type
_entity.pdbx_description
1 polymer ?
#
loop_
_entity_poly.entity_id
_entity_poly.type
_entity_poly.pdbx_seq_one_letter_code
_entity_poly.pdbx_strand_id
1 'polypeptide(L)'
;MREKRNTFKGANPELVSLAFSAGLAKFIYPSPNLLEISNLSEGMKKAIKNFRKKIAAARDANIFINCTSTLPDWYQGKTFPSYHHLEIGIAKARTVNPSRVIKEDYEDYQKWLHIRTKGFLQILENLQKIKVGSFNKVNYCSTNCIITSYSGTPLPLHEKEALERMEQRIIFNKVEAGPATKEQLCQKLQRTFENHQCEYCKASSSEENKNPTEKDSYFSDEDTRELDPTHGYID
;
A
#
# COMPACT_ATOMS: atom_id res chain seq x y z
N MET A 1 12.44 9.07 -7.89
CA MET A 1 10.96 9.02 -7.94
C MET A 1 10.38 10.29 -7.30
N ARG A 2 9.22 10.82 -7.73
CA ARG A 2 8.60 12.01 -7.10
C ARG A 2 7.77 11.56 -5.89
N GLU A 3 7.88 12.27 -4.77
CA GLU A 3 6.94 12.13 -3.64
C GLU A 3 5.50 12.36 -4.15
N LYS A 4 4.51 11.72 -3.52
CA LYS A 4 3.11 11.72 -3.96
C LYS A 4 2.66 13.11 -4.46
N ARG A 5 2.04 13.15 -5.63
CA ARG A 5 1.66 14.36 -6.38
C ARG A 5 0.36 14.94 -5.87
N ASN A 6 0.35 16.26 -5.75
CA ASN A 6 -0.86 17.04 -5.59
C ASN A 6 -1.36 17.41 -6.99
N THR A 7 -2.63 17.09 -7.29
CA THR A 7 -3.28 17.45 -8.55
C THR A 7 -4.28 18.56 -8.29
N PHE A 8 -4.24 19.58 -9.15
CA PHE A 8 -4.95 20.85 -8.95
C PHE A 8 -6.04 21.08 -9.98
N LYS A 9 -6.86 22.09 -9.71
CA LYS A 9 -7.85 22.63 -10.64
C LYS A 9 -7.21 22.89 -12.02
N GLY A 10 -7.81 22.35 -13.08
CA GLY A 10 -7.32 22.45 -14.46
C GLY A 10 -6.25 21.42 -14.83
N ALA A 11 -5.89 20.49 -13.95
CA ALA A 11 -4.98 19.40 -14.28
C ALA A 11 -5.58 18.50 -15.38
N ASN A 12 -4.72 18.03 -16.29
CA ASN A 12 -5.12 17.09 -17.35
C ASN A 12 -5.69 15.80 -16.69
N PRO A 13 -6.95 15.41 -16.98
CA PRO A 13 -7.58 14.22 -16.39
C PRO A 13 -6.82 12.91 -16.63
N GLU A 14 -6.10 12.79 -17.74
CA GLU A 14 -5.26 11.61 -18.05
C GLU A 14 -4.07 11.53 -17.09
N LEU A 15 -3.40 12.66 -16.82
CA LEU A 15 -2.30 12.71 -15.86
C LEU A 15 -2.77 12.43 -14.44
N VAL A 16 -3.97 12.91 -14.08
CA VAL A 16 -4.59 12.61 -12.77
C VAL A 16 -4.89 11.13 -12.67
N SER A 17 -5.52 10.54 -13.69
CA SER A 17 -5.83 9.10 -13.72
C SER A 17 -4.58 8.24 -13.66
N LEU A 18 -3.51 8.60 -14.40
CA LEU A 18 -2.23 7.89 -14.36
C LEU A 18 -1.54 8.00 -13.00
N ALA A 19 -1.50 9.19 -12.41
CA ALA A 19 -0.94 9.38 -11.07
C ALA A 19 -1.75 8.64 -10.01
N PHE A 20 -3.08 8.59 -10.18
CA PHE A 20 -3.98 7.84 -9.31
C PHE A 20 -3.73 6.34 -9.42
N SER A 21 -3.75 5.77 -10.64
CA SER A 21 -3.57 4.34 -10.87
C SER A 21 -2.19 3.83 -10.46
N ALA A 22 -1.17 4.70 -10.51
CA ALA A 22 0.18 4.41 -10.03
C ALA A 22 0.33 4.55 -8.49
N GLY A 23 -0.74 4.91 -7.76
CA GLY A 23 -0.68 5.12 -6.31
C GLY A 23 0.10 6.37 -5.88
N LEU A 24 0.35 7.28 -6.82
CA LEU A 24 1.19 8.46 -6.63
C LEU A 24 0.39 9.72 -6.33
N ALA A 25 -0.94 9.73 -6.46
CA ALA A 25 -1.74 10.88 -6.04
C ALA A 25 -1.76 10.99 -4.50
N LYS A 26 -1.54 12.19 -3.95
CA LYS A 26 -1.72 12.49 -2.51
C LYS A 26 -3.00 13.28 -2.27
N PHE A 27 -3.18 14.35 -3.02
CA PHE A 27 -4.36 15.19 -2.94
C PHE A 27 -4.85 15.49 -4.35
N ILE A 28 -6.16 15.41 -4.56
CA ILE A 28 -6.83 15.85 -5.78
C ILE A 28 -7.77 16.99 -5.41
N TYR A 29 -7.61 18.14 -6.05
CA TYR A 29 -8.46 19.32 -5.89
C TYR A 29 -9.27 19.55 -7.17
N PRO A 30 -10.39 18.83 -7.35
CA PRO A 30 -11.16 18.93 -8.58
C PRO A 30 -11.87 20.29 -8.68
N SER A 31 -12.03 20.75 -9.92
CA SER A 31 -12.87 21.87 -10.31
C SER A 31 -14.34 21.64 -9.97
N PRO A 32 -15.17 22.71 -10.01
CA PRO A 32 -16.62 22.58 -9.86
C PRO A 32 -17.30 21.57 -10.79
N ASN A 33 -16.81 21.46 -12.01
CA ASN A 33 -17.29 20.53 -13.03
C ASN A 33 -16.66 19.13 -12.94
N LEU A 34 -15.75 18.88 -11.98
CA LEU A 34 -15.11 17.59 -11.71
C LEU A 34 -14.35 17.00 -12.91
N LEU A 35 -13.85 17.84 -13.83
CA LEU A 35 -13.13 17.38 -15.02
C LEU A 35 -11.89 16.56 -14.68
N GLU A 36 -11.14 16.93 -13.64
CA GLU A 36 -9.88 16.30 -13.26
C GLU A 36 -10.04 14.82 -12.89
N ILE A 37 -11.25 14.42 -12.48
CA ILE A 37 -11.58 13.04 -12.10
C ILE A 37 -12.40 12.32 -13.18
N SER A 38 -12.56 12.89 -14.39
CA SER A 38 -13.41 12.33 -15.45
C SER A 38 -13.00 10.92 -15.89
N ASN A 39 -11.72 10.61 -15.74
CA ASN A 39 -11.12 9.33 -16.16
C ASN A 39 -11.03 8.31 -15.00
N LEU A 40 -11.57 8.63 -13.82
CA LEU A 40 -11.77 7.64 -12.75
C LEU A 40 -13.00 6.76 -13.05
N SER A 41 -13.12 5.64 -12.33
CA SER A 41 -14.25 4.73 -12.52
C SER A 41 -15.60 5.40 -12.25
N GLU A 42 -16.65 4.97 -12.96
CA GLU A 42 -17.99 5.55 -12.82
C GLU A 42 -18.51 5.52 -11.38
N GLY A 43 -18.20 4.44 -10.64
CA GLY A 43 -18.57 4.32 -9.23
C GLY A 43 -17.94 5.42 -8.37
N MET A 44 -16.65 5.70 -8.56
CA MET A 44 -15.93 6.75 -7.84
C MET A 44 -16.44 8.14 -8.22
N LYS A 45 -16.63 8.40 -9.52
CA LYS A 45 -17.17 9.67 -10.02
C LYS A 45 -18.55 9.95 -9.45
N LYS A 46 -19.44 8.95 -9.45
CA LYS A 46 -20.79 9.05 -8.89
C LYS A 46 -20.75 9.36 -7.40
N ALA A 47 -19.86 8.71 -6.65
CA ALA A 47 -19.68 8.97 -5.22
C ALA A 47 -19.24 10.42 -4.93
N ILE A 48 -18.23 10.91 -5.65
CA ILE A 48 -17.72 12.29 -5.49
C ILE A 48 -18.79 13.31 -5.91
N LYS A 49 -19.50 13.06 -7.02
CA LYS A 49 -20.60 13.92 -7.48
C LYS A 49 -21.76 13.95 -6.47
N ASN A 50 -22.10 12.82 -5.86
CA ASN A 50 -23.14 12.74 -4.84
C ASN A 50 -22.75 13.47 -3.56
N PHE A 51 -21.49 13.36 -3.13
CA PHE A 51 -20.96 14.13 -2.02
C PHE A 51 -21.11 15.64 -2.26
N ARG A 52 -20.69 16.11 -3.44
CA ARG A 52 -20.81 17.53 -3.83
C ARG A 52 -22.26 18.01 -3.83
N LYS A 53 -23.19 17.19 -4.33
CA LYS A 53 -24.62 17.53 -4.37
C LYS A 53 -25.26 17.65 -3.00
N LYS A 54 -24.84 16.80 -2.04
CA LYS A 54 -25.46 16.71 -0.71
C LYS A 54 -25.04 17.83 0.23
N ILE A 55 -23.82 18.35 0.10
CA ILE A 55 -23.32 19.40 0.99
C ILE A 55 -23.67 20.75 0.38
N ALA A 56 -24.59 21.50 1.01
CA ALA A 56 -24.99 22.83 0.57
C ALA A 56 -23.79 23.80 0.43
N ALA A 57 -22.87 23.75 1.40
CA ALA A 57 -21.61 24.50 1.36
C ALA A 57 -20.66 24.05 0.23
N ALA A 58 -20.76 22.81 -0.28
CA ALA A 58 -19.87 22.26 -1.31
C ALA A 58 -20.35 22.51 -2.75
N ARG A 59 -21.54 23.11 -2.95
CA ARG A 59 -21.95 23.50 -4.31
C ARG A 59 -20.90 24.43 -4.92
N ASP A 60 -20.46 25.42 -4.15
CA ASP A 60 -19.42 26.39 -4.54
C ASP A 60 -18.09 26.21 -3.80
N ALA A 61 -18.04 25.49 -2.67
CA ALA A 61 -16.77 25.28 -1.99
C ALA A 61 -15.83 24.35 -2.76
N ASN A 62 -14.54 24.59 -2.53
CA ASN A 62 -13.47 23.73 -2.99
C ASN A 62 -13.53 22.42 -2.21
N ILE A 63 -13.73 21.29 -2.88
CA ILE A 63 -13.54 19.97 -2.27
C ILE A 63 -12.09 19.52 -2.44
N PHE A 64 -11.64 18.65 -1.55
CA PHE A 64 -10.39 17.92 -1.71
C PHE A 64 -10.65 16.42 -1.59
N ILE A 65 -9.79 15.63 -2.22
CA ILE A 65 -9.74 14.19 -2.09
C ILE A 65 -8.34 13.85 -1.59
N ASN A 66 -8.22 13.35 -0.37
CA ASN A 66 -6.98 12.83 0.19
C ASN A 66 -6.82 11.36 -0.23
N CYS A 67 -5.70 11.02 -0.84
CA CYS A 67 -5.41 9.72 -1.40
C CYS A 67 -4.35 9.00 -0.56
N THR A 68 -4.78 8.00 0.21
CA THR A 68 -3.86 7.01 0.78
C THR A 68 -3.85 5.81 -0.15
N SER A 69 -2.69 5.46 -0.70
CA SER A 69 -2.60 4.44 -1.74
C SER A 69 -1.33 3.62 -1.64
N THR A 70 -1.41 2.37 -2.08
CA THR A 70 -0.24 1.52 -2.33
C THR A 70 0.35 1.81 -3.69
N LEU A 71 1.62 1.47 -3.90
CA LEU A 71 2.13 1.31 -5.26
C LEU A 71 1.51 0.06 -5.92
N PRO A 72 1.38 0.03 -7.26
CA PRO A 72 1.01 -1.18 -7.97
C PRO A 72 2.11 -2.24 -7.85
N ASP A 73 1.76 -3.49 -8.18
CA ASP A 73 2.68 -4.63 -8.12
C ASP A 73 2.80 -5.33 -9.47
N TRP A 74 3.92 -6.00 -9.70
CA TRP A 74 4.21 -6.74 -10.92
C TRP A 74 4.90 -8.04 -10.58
N TYR A 75 4.37 -9.16 -11.09
CA TYR A 75 4.97 -10.47 -10.92
C TYR A 75 4.66 -11.34 -12.13
N GLN A 76 5.70 -11.94 -12.73
CA GLN A 76 5.59 -12.85 -13.88
C GLN A 76 4.72 -12.29 -15.03
N GLY A 77 4.93 -11.03 -15.41
CA GLY A 77 4.17 -10.38 -16.49
C GLY A 77 2.73 -9.98 -16.14
N LYS A 78 2.23 -10.34 -14.94
CA LYS A 78 0.95 -9.87 -14.42
C LYS A 78 1.13 -8.56 -13.64
N THR A 79 0.26 -7.59 -13.91
CA THR A 79 0.17 -6.34 -13.15
C THR A 79 -0.98 -6.43 -12.16
N PHE A 80 -0.74 -5.98 -10.92
CA PHE A 80 -1.76 -5.86 -9.87
C PHE A 80 -2.02 -4.39 -9.57
N PRO A 81 -3.30 -3.98 -9.45
CA PRO A 81 -3.65 -2.59 -9.26
C PRO A 81 -3.29 -2.10 -7.86
N SER A 82 -3.11 -0.78 -7.72
CA SER A 82 -3.01 -0.13 -6.42
C SER A 82 -4.29 -0.29 -5.59
N TYR A 83 -4.12 -0.31 -4.26
CA TYR A 83 -5.19 -0.15 -3.29
C TYR A 83 -5.30 1.30 -2.85
N HIS A 84 -6.52 1.76 -2.58
CA HIS A 84 -6.83 3.16 -2.32
C HIS A 84 -7.85 3.33 -1.18
N HIS A 85 -7.49 4.13 -0.17
CA HIS A 85 -8.44 4.78 0.72
C HIS A 85 -8.49 6.27 0.38
N LEU A 86 -9.67 6.74 -0.01
CA LEU A 86 -9.90 8.15 -0.37
C LEU A 86 -10.79 8.83 0.66
N GLU A 87 -10.36 9.98 1.15
CA GLU A 87 -11.17 10.81 2.04
C GLU A 87 -11.58 12.09 1.32
N ILE A 88 -12.89 12.33 1.20
CA ILE A 88 -13.41 13.55 0.59
C ILE A 88 -13.81 14.54 1.69
N GLY A 89 -13.39 15.79 1.53
CA GLY A 89 -13.73 16.87 2.44
C GLY A 89 -13.84 18.23 1.76
N ILE A 90 -14.17 19.25 2.56
CA ILE A 90 -14.20 20.66 2.12
C ILE A 90 -12.85 21.29 2.46
N ALA A 91 -12.19 21.89 1.48
CA ALA A 91 -10.90 22.55 1.65
C ALA A 91 -11.11 23.96 2.25
N LYS A 92 -10.58 24.19 3.45
CA LYS A 92 -10.57 25.52 4.10
C LYS A 92 -9.51 26.45 3.50
N ALA A 93 -8.36 25.91 3.10
CA ALA A 93 -7.28 26.60 2.41
C ALA A 93 -6.54 25.62 1.47
N ARG A 94 -6.03 26.09 0.34
CA ARG A 94 -5.21 25.30 -0.58
C ARG A 94 -3.74 25.43 -0.17
N THR A 95 -3.19 24.44 0.50
CA THR A 95 -1.75 24.35 0.72
C THR A 95 -1.11 23.58 -0.45
N VAL A 96 -0.49 24.32 -1.37
CA VAL A 96 0.29 23.75 -2.46
C VAL A 96 1.65 23.35 -1.89
N ASN A 97 1.82 22.07 -1.59
CA ASN A 97 3.14 21.50 -1.36
C ASN A 97 3.59 20.82 -2.66
N PRO A 98 4.49 21.43 -3.46
CA PRO A 98 4.97 20.79 -4.67
C PRO A 98 5.72 19.49 -4.33
N SER A 99 5.56 18.47 -5.18
CA SER A 99 6.32 17.23 -5.04
C SER A 99 7.81 17.52 -5.04
N ARG A 100 8.54 16.96 -4.08
CA ARG A 100 9.99 17.02 -4.05
C ARG A 100 10.57 15.89 -4.90
N VAL A 101 11.64 16.20 -5.62
CA VAL A 101 12.46 15.18 -6.29
C VAL A 101 13.41 14.62 -5.23
N ILE A 102 13.28 13.34 -4.95
CA ILE A 102 14.21 12.64 -4.06
C ILE A 102 15.39 12.17 -4.94
N LYS A 103 16.62 12.47 -4.50
CA LYS A 103 17.90 12.15 -5.17
C LYS A 103 18.51 10.83 -4.65
N GLU A 104 17.71 9.81 -4.43
CA GLU A 104 18.24 8.51 -3.99
C GLU A 104 18.38 7.56 -5.18
N ASP A 105 19.32 6.62 -5.12
CA ASP A 105 19.43 5.54 -6.10
C ASP A 105 18.25 4.56 -5.91
N TYR A 106 17.53 4.35 -7.02
CA TYR A 106 16.18 3.78 -7.08
C TYR A 106 16.10 2.36 -7.65
N GLU A 107 17.24 1.70 -7.87
CA GLU A 107 17.27 0.32 -8.38
C GLU A 107 17.00 -0.75 -7.32
N ASP A 108 16.74 -0.34 -6.07
CA ASP A 108 16.52 -1.29 -4.98
C ASP A 108 15.05 -1.75 -4.92
N TYR A 109 14.77 -2.90 -5.54
CA TYR A 109 13.50 -3.62 -5.47
C TYR A 109 12.94 -3.73 -4.04
N GLN A 110 13.80 -3.87 -3.02
CA GLN A 110 13.36 -3.96 -1.62
C GLN A 110 12.73 -2.66 -1.11
N LYS A 111 13.17 -1.50 -1.59
CA LYS A 111 12.54 -0.21 -1.25
C LYS A 111 11.11 -0.14 -1.81
N TRP A 112 10.90 -0.58 -3.04
CA TRP A 112 9.57 -0.59 -3.67
C TRP A 112 8.62 -1.51 -2.92
N LEU A 113 9.11 -2.71 -2.57
CA LEU A 113 8.40 -3.68 -1.76
C LEU A 113 8.00 -3.06 -0.41
N HIS A 114 8.95 -2.43 0.28
CA HIS A 114 8.72 -1.77 1.56
C HIS A 114 7.66 -0.66 1.46
N ILE A 115 7.75 0.22 0.47
CA ILE A 115 6.80 1.32 0.26
C ILE A 115 5.39 0.76 0.00
N ARG A 116 5.28 -0.28 -0.82
CA ARG A 116 4.00 -0.93 -1.13
C ARG A 116 3.36 -1.52 0.11
N THR A 117 4.11 -2.33 0.88
CA THR A 117 3.66 -2.94 2.12
C THR A 117 3.24 -1.89 3.15
N LYS A 118 4.03 -0.82 3.30
CA LYS A 118 3.69 0.31 4.17
C LYS A 118 2.37 0.99 3.74
N GLY A 119 2.11 1.09 2.44
CA GLY A 119 0.85 1.60 1.92
C GLY A 119 -0.36 0.79 2.39
N PHE A 120 -0.26 -0.54 2.38
CA PHE A 120 -1.34 -1.41 2.87
C PHE A 120 -1.61 -1.19 4.36
N LEU A 121 -0.54 -1.13 5.16
CA LEU A 121 -0.65 -0.88 6.60
C LEU A 121 -1.26 0.50 6.89
N GLN A 122 -0.89 1.52 6.13
CA GLN A 122 -1.44 2.86 6.30
C GLN A 122 -2.93 2.93 5.91
N ILE A 123 -3.34 2.20 4.87
CA ILE A 123 -4.77 2.05 4.55
C ILE A 123 -5.48 1.36 5.72
N LEU A 124 -4.97 0.21 6.18
CA LEU A 124 -5.56 -0.53 7.30
C LEU A 124 -5.71 0.33 8.56
N GLU A 125 -4.66 1.05 8.94
CA GLU A 125 -4.67 1.95 10.09
C GLU A 125 -5.74 3.04 9.96
N ASN A 126 -5.91 3.60 8.75
CA ASN A 126 -6.93 4.62 8.50
C ASN A 126 -8.35 4.05 8.59
N LEU A 127 -8.58 2.81 8.13
CA LEU A 127 -9.88 2.16 8.26
C LEU A 127 -10.20 1.85 9.73
N GLN A 128 -9.24 1.33 10.49
CA GLN A 128 -9.41 0.99 11.90
C GLN A 128 -9.66 2.22 12.81
N LYS A 129 -9.27 3.42 12.37
CA LYS A 129 -9.61 4.68 13.06
C LYS A 129 -11.11 5.01 12.95
N ILE A 130 -11.81 4.48 11.95
CA ILE A 130 -13.24 4.73 11.71
C ILE A 130 -14.07 3.76 12.57
N LYS A 131 -14.37 4.16 13.80
CA LYS A 131 -15.12 3.35 14.76
C LYS A 131 -16.64 3.44 14.56
N VAL A 132 -17.40 2.49 15.11
CA VAL A 132 -18.87 2.61 15.20
C VAL A 132 -19.23 3.86 15.99
N GLY A 133 -20.24 4.58 15.54
CA GLY A 133 -20.63 5.86 16.13
C GLY A 133 -19.75 7.04 15.71
N SER A 134 -18.70 6.81 14.92
CA SER A 134 -17.98 7.89 14.27
C SER A 134 -18.86 8.62 13.26
N PHE A 135 -18.53 9.89 13.05
CA PHE A 135 -19.20 10.80 12.14
C PHE A 135 -18.60 10.66 10.73
N ASN A 136 -18.52 9.42 10.26
CA ASN A 136 -17.97 9.06 8.96
C ASN A 136 -19.05 8.42 8.11
N LYS A 137 -18.90 8.56 6.79
CA LYS A 137 -19.75 7.94 5.79
C LYS A 137 -18.90 7.19 4.77
N VAL A 138 -19.31 5.99 4.39
CA VAL A 138 -18.77 5.28 3.24
C VAL A 138 -19.56 5.66 1.99
N ASN A 139 -18.91 6.36 1.06
CA ASN A 139 -19.53 6.85 -0.17
C ASN A 139 -19.41 5.85 -1.33
N TYR A 140 -18.39 4.99 -1.28
CA TYR A 140 -18.12 3.97 -2.29
C TYR A 140 -17.21 2.88 -1.71
N CYS A 141 -17.42 1.64 -2.13
CA CYS A 141 -16.54 0.53 -1.81
C CYS A 141 -16.44 -0.42 -3.01
N SER A 142 -15.24 -0.88 -3.29
CA SER A 142 -14.88 -1.86 -4.30
C SER A 142 -13.76 -2.75 -3.78
N THR A 143 -13.26 -3.69 -4.60
CA THR A 143 -12.18 -4.61 -4.22
C THR A 143 -10.91 -3.91 -3.73
N ASN A 144 -10.50 -2.84 -4.40
CA ASN A 144 -9.24 -2.14 -4.14
C ASN A 144 -9.41 -0.65 -3.82
N CYS A 145 -10.63 -0.14 -3.75
CA CYS A 145 -10.87 1.27 -3.43
C CYS A 145 -12.07 1.46 -2.49
N ILE A 146 -11.88 2.27 -1.45
CA ILE A 146 -12.93 2.74 -0.55
C ILE A 146 -12.87 4.27 -0.43
N ILE A 147 -14.03 4.90 -0.49
CA ILE A 147 -14.17 6.36 -0.39
C ILE A 147 -14.98 6.69 0.85
N THR A 148 -14.40 7.47 1.74
CA THR A 148 -15.04 7.94 2.96
C THR A 148 -15.14 9.45 2.99
N SER A 149 -16.01 9.98 3.84
CA SER A 149 -16.09 11.40 4.14
C SER A 149 -16.59 11.61 5.56
N TYR A 150 -16.39 12.79 6.12
CA TYR A 150 -17.10 13.19 7.33
C TYR A 150 -18.61 13.34 7.04
N SER A 151 -19.45 12.98 8.02
CA SER A 151 -20.91 13.09 7.98
C SER A 151 -21.43 13.54 9.34
N GLY A 152 -22.44 14.40 9.37
CA GLY A 152 -23.11 14.80 10.62
C GLY A 152 -23.94 13.68 11.26
N THR A 153 -24.04 12.52 10.61
CA THR A 153 -24.77 11.34 11.12
C THR A 153 -23.79 10.22 11.48
N PRO A 154 -24.08 9.42 12.52
CA PRO A 154 -23.29 8.23 12.85
C PRO A 154 -23.21 7.24 11.69
N LEU A 155 -22.07 6.54 11.59
CA LEU A 155 -21.81 5.49 10.61
C LEU A 155 -22.83 4.33 10.74
N PRO A 156 -23.66 4.04 9.72
CA PRO A 156 -24.58 2.91 9.72
C PRO A 156 -23.85 1.55 9.69
N LEU A 157 -24.48 0.50 10.23
CA LEU A 157 -23.89 -0.84 10.30
C LEU A 157 -23.46 -1.40 8.93
N HIS A 158 -24.31 -1.30 7.91
CA HIS A 158 -23.99 -1.78 6.55
C HIS A 158 -22.81 -1.04 5.90
N GLU A 159 -22.59 0.24 6.23
CA GLU A 159 -21.42 1.00 5.77
C GLU A 159 -20.17 0.54 6.54
N LYS A 160 -20.31 0.22 7.83
CA LYS A 160 -19.24 -0.37 8.65
C LYS A 160 -18.79 -1.74 8.11
N GLU A 161 -19.73 -2.61 7.75
CA GLU A 161 -19.42 -3.91 7.12
C GLU A 161 -18.60 -3.74 5.83
N ALA A 162 -18.75 -2.62 5.10
CA ALA A 162 -17.94 -2.34 3.93
C ALA A 162 -16.48 -2.02 4.27
N LEU A 163 -16.24 -1.30 5.38
CA LEU A 163 -14.89 -1.07 5.91
C LEU A 163 -14.26 -2.39 6.34
N GLU A 164 -14.99 -3.17 7.14
CA GLU A 164 -14.53 -4.47 7.67
C GLU A 164 -14.17 -5.44 6.55
N ARG A 165 -14.92 -5.47 5.43
CA ARG A 165 -14.57 -6.29 4.26
C ARG A 165 -13.22 -5.93 3.65
N MET A 166 -12.88 -4.64 3.59
CA MET A 166 -11.57 -4.21 3.08
C MET A 166 -10.46 -4.48 4.11
N GLU A 167 -10.72 -4.21 5.39
CA GLU A 167 -9.80 -4.51 6.48
C GLU A 167 -9.44 -5.99 6.52
N GLN A 168 -10.43 -6.88 6.56
CA GLN A 168 -10.24 -8.32 6.55
C GLN A 168 -9.44 -8.78 5.32
N ARG A 169 -9.64 -8.16 4.15
CA ARG A 169 -8.85 -8.48 2.96
C ARG A 169 -7.36 -8.21 3.18
N ILE A 170 -7.01 -7.11 3.85
CA ILE A 170 -5.62 -6.77 4.18
C ILE A 170 -5.13 -7.68 5.32
N ILE A 171 -5.89 -7.80 6.42
CA ILE A 171 -5.54 -8.59 7.61
C ILE A 171 -5.36 -10.07 7.29
N PHE A 172 -6.14 -10.65 6.37
CA PHE A 172 -5.96 -12.05 5.94
C PHE A 172 -5.07 -12.18 4.70
N ASN A 173 -4.42 -11.08 4.26
CA ASN A 173 -3.51 -11.05 3.13
C ASN A 173 -4.13 -11.57 1.80
N LYS A 174 -5.43 -11.35 1.64
CA LYS A 174 -6.22 -11.67 0.43
C LYS A 174 -6.17 -10.53 -0.59
N VAL A 175 -5.13 -9.70 -0.54
CA VAL A 175 -4.92 -8.59 -1.46
C VAL A 175 -4.40 -9.11 -2.81
N GLU A 176 -4.72 -8.38 -3.87
CA GLU A 176 -4.17 -8.65 -5.20
C GLU A 176 -2.75 -8.06 -5.28
N ALA A 177 -1.75 -8.89 -5.02
CA ALA A 177 -0.33 -8.53 -5.06
C ALA A 177 0.54 -9.77 -5.37
N GLY A 178 1.79 -9.54 -5.76
CA GLY A 178 2.78 -10.58 -5.98
C GLY A 178 3.24 -11.26 -4.68
N PRO A 179 3.87 -12.46 -4.78
CA PRO A 179 4.26 -13.25 -3.61
C PRO A 179 5.15 -12.50 -2.62
N ALA A 180 6.19 -11.81 -3.09
CA ALA A 180 7.10 -11.05 -2.23
C ALA A 180 6.36 -9.97 -1.40
N THR A 181 5.39 -9.28 -2.00
CA THR A 181 4.57 -8.29 -1.28
C THR A 181 3.73 -8.95 -0.22
N LYS A 182 3.12 -10.10 -0.55
CA LYS A 182 2.32 -10.87 0.41
C LYS A 182 3.17 -11.42 1.55
N GLU A 183 4.36 -11.93 1.29
CA GLU A 183 5.30 -12.39 2.32
C GLU A 183 5.69 -11.26 3.27
N GLN A 184 6.13 -10.12 2.73
CA GLN A 184 6.52 -8.97 3.56
C GLN A 184 5.32 -8.40 4.34
N LEU A 185 4.13 -8.34 3.72
CA LEU A 185 2.91 -7.91 4.39
C LEU A 185 2.53 -8.87 5.52
N CYS A 186 2.61 -10.18 5.31
CA CYS A 186 2.39 -11.20 6.33
C CYS A 186 3.33 -10.99 7.53
N GLN A 187 4.64 -10.87 7.30
CA GLN A 187 5.61 -10.62 8.37
C GLN A 187 5.28 -9.37 9.19
N LYS A 188 4.81 -8.30 8.53
CA LYS A 188 4.39 -7.07 9.23
C LYS A 188 3.10 -7.28 10.02
N LEU A 189 2.11 -7.98 9.46
CA LEU A 189 0.84 -8.26 10.10
C LEU A 189 1.00 -9.19 11.31
N GLN A 190 1.89 -10.19 11.26
CA GLN A 190 2.20 -11.07 12.41
C GLN A 190 2.73 -10.29 13.62
N ARG A 191 3.43 -9.17 13.39
CA ARG A 191 3.90 -8.29 14.47
C ARG A 191 2.80 -7.41 15.06
N THR A 192 1.69 -7.23 14.34
CA THR A 192 0.57 -6.36 14.74
C THR A 192 -0.61 -7.16 15.29
N PHE A 193 -0.80 -8.40 14.82
CA PHE A 193 -1.92 -9.26 15.19
C PHE A 193 -1.38 -10.61 15.67
N GLU A 194 -1.47 -10.86 16.98
CA GLU A 194 -0.89 -12.04 17.65
C GLU A 194 -1.32 -13.39 17.04
N ASN A 195 -2.55 -13.46 16.53
CA ASN A 195 -3.11 -14.66 15.90
C ASN A 195 -3.30 -14.49 14.39
N HIS A 196 -2.43 -13.72 13.71
CA HIS A 196 -2.50 -13.55 12.27
C HIS A 196 -2.36 -14.88 11.53
N GLN A 197 -3.35 -15.21 10.71
CA GLN A 197 -3.38 -16.42 9.90
C GLN A 197 -3.65 -16.06 8.45
N CYS A 198 -2.66 -16.28 7.59
CA CYS A 198 -2.82 -16.25 6.14
C CYS A 198 -1.98 -17.35 5.50
N GLU A 199 -2.14 -17.55 4.19
CA GLU A 199 -1.43 -18.56 3.41
C GLU A 199 0.10 -18.41 3.48
N TYR A 200 0.60 -17.20 3.76
CA TYR A 200 2.02 -16.88 3.82
C TYR A 200 2.63 -17.01 5.23
N CYS A 201 1.85 -17.27 6.28
CA CYS A 201 2.38 -17.41 7.65
C CYS A 201 3.36 -18.59 7.81
N LYS A 202 3.21 -19.64 6.98
CA LYS A 202 4.03 -20.85 7.04
C LYS A 202 5.35 -20.75 6.24
N ALA A 203 5.42 -19.81 5.29
CA ALA A 203 6.62 -19.59 4.49
C ALA A 203 7.75 -18.93 5.32
N SER A 204 7.39 -18.15 6.35
CA SER A 204 8.34 -17.48 7.23
C SER A 204 8.99 -18.41 8.27
N SER A 205 8.37 -19.55 8.60
CA SER A 205 8.85 -20.47 9.64
C SER A 205 9.92 -21.45 9.19
N SER A 206 10.23 -21.53 7.89
CA SER A 206 11.19 -22.49 7.33
C SER A 206 12.63 -21.96 7.18
N GLU A 207 12.90 -20.68 7.44
CA GLU A 207 14.24 -20.09 7.22
C GLU A 207 15.00 -19.63 8.48
N GLU A 208 14.41 -19.69 9.68
CA GLU A 208 15.08 -19.22 10.93
C GLU A 208 15.83 -20.31 11.74
N ASN A 209 15.99 -21.54 11.23
CA ASN A 209 16.74 -22.60 11.92
C ASN A 209 17.98 -23.09 11.13
N LYS A 210 18.90 -22.18 10.85
CA LYS A 210 20.31 -22.53 10.61
C LYS A 210 21.22 -21.57 11.40
N ASN A 211 21.37 -21.84 12.69
CA ASN A 211 22.55 -21.38 13.42
C ASN A 211 23.77 -22.20 12.95
N PRO A 212 24.88 -21.56 12.53
CA PRO A 212 26.16 -22.23 12.42
C PRO A 212 26.77 -22.28 13.82
N THR A 213 26.66 -23.41 14.51
CA THR A 213 27.56 -23.69 15.63
C THR A 213 28.81 -24.36 15.08
N GLU A 214 29.85 -23.54 14.89
CA GLU A 214 31.23 -23.98 15.04
C GLU A 214 31.40 -24.70 16.39
N LYS A 215 31.97 -25.89 16.33
CA LYS A 215 32.76 -26.44 17.44
C LYS A 215 34.08 -26.88 16.85
N ASP A 216 35.03 -25.96 16.87
CA ASP A 216 36.44 -26.31 16.99
C ASP A 216 36.69 -26.86 18.39
N SER A 217 37.25 -28.07 18.45
CA SER A 217 38.09 -28.52 19.56
C SER A 217 39.12 -29.53 19.07
N TYR A 218 40.35 -29.04 18.87
CA TYR A 218 41.65 -29.70 19.09
C TYR A 218 41.63 -30.70 20.27
N PHE A 219 42.42 -31.79 20.40
CA PHE A 219 43.72 -32.22 19.84
C PHE A 219 43.94 -33.73 20.17
N SER A 220 44.70 -34.49 19.38
CA SER A 220 46.00 -35.16 19.69
C SER A 220 45.89 -36.66 19.30
N ASP A 221 46.83 -37.40 18.72
CA ASP A 221 48.27 -37.24 18.48
C ASP A 221 48.70 -38.02 17.22
N GLU A 222 49.91 -37.69 16.78
CA GLU A 222 50.75 -38.18 15.69
C GLU A 222 50.74 -39.71 15.44
N ASP A 223 50.82 -40.12 14.17
CA ASP A 223 51.83 -41.11 13.80
C ASP A 223 52.38 -40.87 12.37
N THR A 224 53.68 -41.02 12.36
CA THR A 224 54.71 -40.78 11.37
C THR A 224 54.56 -41.52 10.04
N ARG A 225 54.93 -40.84 8.95
CA ARG A 225 55.90 -41.32 7.93
C ARG A 225 56.13 -40.27 6.85
N GLU A 226 57.35 -39.73 6.86
CA GLU A 226 58.00 -39.13 5.70
C GLU A 226 58.05 -40.15 4.54
N LEU A 227 57.95 -39.67 3.29
CA LEU A 227 58.81 -40.10 2.19
C LEU A 227 58.69 -39.13 1.00
N ASP A 228 59.83 -38.51 0.75
CA ASP A 228 60.42 -37.72 -0.33
C ASP A 228 59.77 -37.72 -1.75
N PRO A 229 59.93 -36.62 -2.52
CA PRO A 229 59.34 -36.37 -3.81
C PRO A 229 60.28 -36.78 -4.95
N THR A 230 59.77 -37.57 -5.88
CA THR A 230 60.17 -37.58 -7.30
C THR A 230 59.44 -38.73 -7.97
N HIS A 231 58.66 -38.44 -9.01
CA HIS A 231 58.64 -39.13 -10.30
C HIS A 231 57.60 -38.43 -11.18
N GLY A 232 58.08 -37.76 -12.23
CA GLY A 232 57.27 -37.28 -13.32
C GLY A 232 57.14 -38.34 -14.43
N TYR A 233 56.21 -38.06 -15.35
CA TYR A 233 56.08 -38.41 -16.78
C TYR A 233 54.88 -37.52 -17.24
N ILE A 234 54.92 -36.54 -18.16
CA ILE A 234 55.30 -36.49 -19.60
C ILE A 234 54.69 -37.69 -20.35
N ASP A 235 53.77 -37.60 -21.31
CA ASP A 235 53.22 -36.53 -22.17
C ASP A 235 51.69 -36.33 -22.00
#